data_AF-A0A420XIQ3-F1
#
_entry.id   AF-A0A420XIQ3-F1
#
_cell.length_a   1.000
_cell.length_b   1.000
_cell.length_c   1.000
_cell.angle_alpha   90.00
_cell.angle_beta   90.00
_cell.angle_gamma   90.00
#
_symmetry.space_group_name_H-M   'P 1'
#
loop_
_entity.id
_entity.type
_entity.pdbx_description
1 polymer ?
#
loop_
_entity_poly.entity_id
_entity_poly.type
_entity_poly.pdbx_seq_one_letter_code
_entity_poly.pdbx_strand_id
1 'polypeptide(L)'
;MIEQQNKRTKQIIIRVTEEEYIQLLHNSTRPHLATWIRETCLNEKSSSKHHCRIDKNLISWLGRLNGNLNQIAKYINVQNAIQNRIDIIKVLSELALIRSNLDNLLEAQYADKDLQK
;
A
#
# COMPACT_ATOMS: atom_id res chain seq x y z
N MET A 1 -9.58 19.53 -17.82
CA MET A 1 -8.66 20.65 -17.51
C MET A 1 -7.66 20.13 -16.48
N ILE A 2 -6.37 20.19 -16.77
CA ILE A 2 -5.34 19.64 -15.86
C ILE A 2 -5.20 20.62 -14.69
N GLU A 3 -5.59 20.16 -13.50
CA GLU A 3 -5.39 20.86 -12.24
C GLU A 3 -3.89 21.10 -12.08
N GLN A 4 -3.44 22.34 -12.31
CA GLN A 4 -2.04 22.70 -12.09
C GLN A 4 -1.79 22.57 -10.59
N GLN A 5 -1.16 21.46 -10.19
CA GLN A 5 -0.56 21.34 -8.87
C GLN A 5 0.25 22.62 -8.64
N ASN A 6 -0.09 23.36 -7.59
CA ASN A 6 0.49 24.65 -7.26
C ASN A 6 1.98 24.47 -6.94
N LYS A 7 2.82 24.44 -7.99
CA LYS A 7 4.25 24.18 -7.90
C LYS A 7 4.91 25.39 -7.26
N ARG A 8 5.66 25.14 -6.19
CA ARG A 8 6.44 26.19 -5.50
C ARG A 8 7.62 26.58 -6.39
N THR A 9 7.57 27.79 -6.95
CA THR A 9 8.59 28.31 -7.89
C THR A 9 9.54 29.31 -7.24
N LYS A 10 9.24 29.78 -6.02
CA LYS A 10 10.07 30.74 -5.29
C LYS A 10 10.97 30.02 -4.29
N GLN A 11 12.23 30.44 -4.23
CA GLN A 11 13.23 29.94 -3.28
C GLN A 11 13.65 31.07 -2.34
N ILE A 12 13.88 30.72 -1.07
CA ILE A 12 14.40 31.61 -0.03
C ILE A 12 15.75 31.05 0.40
N ILE A 13 16.78 31.88 0.44
CA ILE A 13 18.11 31.53 0.94
C ILE A 13 18.28 32.23 2.29
N ILE A 14 18.60 31.44 3.32
CA ILE A 14 18.85 31.93 4.68
C ILE A 14 20.33 31.68 4.96
N ARG A 15 21.07 32.74 5.34
CA ARG A 15 22.43 32.60 5.84
C ARG A 15 22.34 32.38 7.34
N VAL A 16 22.96 31.32 7.83
CA VAL A 16 23.00 30.93 9.23
C VAL A 16 24.45 30.69 9.64
N THR A 17 24.72 30.87 10.92
CA THR A 17 25.96 30.40 11.55
C THR A 17 25.93 28.88 11.75
N GLU A 18 27.07 28.27 12.05
CA GLU A 18 27.16 26.81 12.21
C GLU A 18 26.33 26.34 13.41
N GLU A 19 26.35 27.11 14.50
CA GLU A 19 25.59 26.82 15.72
C GLU A 19 24.08 26.86 15.45
N GLU A 20 23.62 27.87 14.71
CA GLU A 20 22.21 28.00 14.31
C GLU A 20 21.80 26.86 13.38
N TYR A 21 22.67 26.43 12.47
CA TYR A 21 22.39 25.31 11.59
C TYR A 21 22.19 23.99 12.36
N ILE A 22 23.05 23.70 13.33
CA ILE A 22 22.94 22.52 14.19
C ILE A 22 21.65 22.56 15.02
N GLN A 23 21.32 23.73 15.59
CA GLN A 23 20.08 23.91 16.35
C GLN A 23 18.83 23.70 15.47
N LEU A 24 18.83 24.20 14.24
CA LEU A 24 17.74 23.99 13.28
C LEU A 24 17.58 22.50 12.94
N LEU A 25 18.69 21.78 12.78
CA LEU A 25 18.67 20.36 12.45
C LEU A 25 18.18 19.52 13.63
N HIS A 26 18.59 19.86 14.85
CA HIS A 26 18.11 19.23 16.08
C HIS A 26 16.62 19.45 16.32
N ASN A 27 16.11 20.65 16.02
CA ASN A 27 14.70 20.99 16.19
C ASN A 27 13.80 20.43 15.09
N SER A 28 14.37 19.97 13.96
CA SER A 28 13.62 19.43 12.84
C SER A 28 12.95 18.09 13.20
N THR A 29 11.64 18.12 13.44
CA THR A 29 10.81 16.91 13.67
C THR A 29 10.50 16.13 12.39
N ARG A 30 11.01 16.59 11.24
CA ARG A 30 10.79 16.01 9.91
C ARG A 30 12.11 15.58 9.28
N PRO A 31 12.08 14.59 8.36
CA PRO A 31 13.27 14.16 7.63
C PRO A 31 13.87 15.24 6.72
N HIS A 32 13.08 16.26 6.35
CA HIS A 32 13.52 17.36 5.49
C HIS A 32 13.33 18.69 6.22
N LEU A 33 14.43 19.40 6.46
CA LEU A 33 14.46 20.68 7.16
C LEU A 33 13.53 21.71 6.50
N ALA A 34 13.50 21.77 5.16
CA ALA A 34 12.62 22.68 4.41
C ALA A 34 11.12 22.42 4.62
N THR A 35 10.73 21.19 5.00
CA THR A 35 9.34 20.87 5.37
C THR A 35 9.05 21.34 6.78
N TRP A 36 9.96 21.09 7.71
CA TRP A 36 9.82 21.57 9.08
C TRP A 36 9.78 23.10 9.17
N ILE A 37 10.70 23.82 8.52
CA ILE A 37 10.71 25.30 8.48
C ILE A 37 9.38 25.83 7.96
N ARG A 38 8.78 25.18 6.95
CA ARG A 38 7.49 25.59 6.41
C ARG A 38 6.35 25.38 7.40
N GLU A 39 6.29 24.20 8.01
CA GLU A 39 5.28 23.89 9.03
C GLU A 39 5.38 24.86 10.21
N THR A 40 6.60 25.18 10.66
CA THR A 40 6.87 26.10 11.76
C THR A 40 6.56 27.56 11.40
N CYS A 41 6.97 28.05 10.23
CA CYS A 41 6.81 29.47 9.85
C CYS A 41 5.44 29.81 9.25
N LEU A 42 4.77 28.87 8.56
CA LEU A 42 3.47 29.10 7.93
C LEU A 42 2.30 28.51 8.72
N ASN A 43 2.58 27.81 9.84
CA ASN A 43 1.61 27.09 10.68
C ASN A 43 0.68 26.15 9.90
N GLU A 44 1.01 25.86 8.63
CA GLU A 44 0.37 24.86 7.81
C GLU A 44 0.91 23.52 8.25
N LYS A 45 0.16 22.82 9.11
CA LYS A 45 0.38 21.39 9.33
C LYS A 45 0.26 20.72 7.97
N SER A 46 1.40 20.35 7.36
CA SER A 46 1.34 19.58 6.15
C SER A 46 0.56 18.33 6.50
N SER A 47 -0.50 18.04 5.75
CA SER A 47 -1.26 16.82 5.91
C SER A 47 -0.29 15.69 5.60
N SER A 48 0.39 15.22 6.65
CA SER A 48 1.18 14.01 6.63
C SER A 48 0.24 12.99 6.05
N LYS A 49 0.50 12.58 4.80
CA LYS A 49 -0.31 11.57 4.13
C LYS A 49 -0.43 10.46 5.14
N HIS A 50 -1.62 10.28 5.68
CA HIS A 50 -1.88 9.26 6.67
C HIS A 50 -1.53 7.96 5.97
N HIS A 51 -0.33 7.46 6.22
CA HIS A 51 0.03 6.10 5.88
C HIS A 51 -0.88 5.29 6.80
N CYS A 52 -2.07 4.95 6.30
CA CYS A 52 -2.86 3.90 6.88
C CYS A 52 -1.89 2.72 6.97
N ARG A 53 -1.55 2.32 8.20
CA ARG A 53 -0.71 1.16 8.48
C ARG A 53 -1.52 -0.07 8.07
N ILE A 54 -1.69 -0.25 6.77
CA ILE A 54 -2.31 -1.42 6.18
C ILE A 54 -1.25 -2.51 6.26
N ASP A 55 -1.63 -3.63 6.85
CA ASP A 55 -0.75 -4.79 6.97
C ASP A 55 -0.25 -5.20 5.57
N LYS A 56 1.07 -5.26 5.41
CA LYS A 56 1.72 -5.63 4.15
C LYS A 56 1.30 -7.02 3.70
N ASN A 57 0.99 -7.92 4.64
CA ASN A 57 0.49 -9.25 4.35
C ASN A 57 -0.87 -9.20 3.67
N LEU A 58 -1.75 -8.28 4.07
CA LEU A 58 -3.08 -8.10 3.47
C LEU A 58 -2.99 -7.61 2.02
N ILE A 59 -2.09 -6.67 1.74
CA ILE A 59 -1.87 -6.15 0.38
C ILE A 59 -1.29 -7.24 -0.53
N SER A 60 -0.33 -8.01 -0.02
CA SER A 60 0.26 -9.15 -0.74
C SER A 60 -0.80 -10.22 -1.04
N TRP A 61 -1.63 -10.56 -0.05
CA TRP A 61 -2.73 -11.51 -0.21
C TRP A 61 -3.77 -11.03 -1.24
N LEU A 62 -4.17 -9.75 -1.18
CA LEU A 62 -5.07 -9.16 -2.16
C LEU A 62 -4.47 -9.16 -3.57
N GLY A 63 -3.16 -8.96 -3.70
CA GLY A 63 -2.42 -9.10 -4.96
C GLY A 63 -2.47 -10.53 -5.51
N ARG A 64 -2.29 -11.54 -4.66
CA ARG A 64 -2.38 -12.96 -5.04
C ARG A 64 -3.80 -13.35 -5.45
N LEU A 65 -4.83 -12.85 -4.77
CA LEU A 65 -6.23 -13.03 -5.17
C LEU A 65 -6.51 -12.44 -6.55
N ASN A 66 -6.07 -11.20 -6.80
CA ASN A 66 -6.22 -10.56 -8.11
C ASN A 66 -5.48 -11.33 -9.21
N GLY A 67 -4.29 -11.86 -8.92
CA GLY A 67 -3.53 -12.71 -9.85
C GLY A 67 -4.31 -13.97 -10.25
N ASN A 68 -4.92 -14.65 -9.28
CA ASN A 68 -5.68 -15.88 -9.51
C ASN A 68 -6.99 -15.61 -10.26
N LEU A 69 -7.73 -14.55 -9.92
CA LEU A 69 -8.92 -14.14 -10.65
C LEU A 69 -8.61 -13.82 -12.12
N ASN A 70 -7.47 -13.18 -12.38
CA ASN A 70 -7.03 -12.86 -13.73
C ASN A 70 -6.65 -14.12 -14.53
N GLN A 71 -6.11 -15.15 -13.87
CA GLN A 71 -5.85 -16.44 -14.52
C GLN A 71 -7.14 -17.16 -14.88
N ILE A 72 -8.13 -17.18 -13.98
CA ILE A 72 -9.47 -17.73 -14.25
C ILE A 72 -10.12 -16.97 -15.42
N ALA A 73 -10.06 -15.64 -15.43
CA ALA A 73 -10.61 -14.83 -16.52
C ALA A 73 -9.93 -15.12 -17.87
N LYS A 74 -8.60 -15.19 -17.91
CA LYS A 74 -7.85 -15.55 -19.12
C LYS A 74 -8.20 -16.95 -19.60
N TYR A 75 -8.28 -17.90 -18.68
CA TYR A 75 -8.60 -19.28 -19.00
C TYR A 75 -10.02 -19.42 -19.52
N ILE A 76 -11.02 -18.77 -18.91
CA ILE A 76 -12.39 -18.72 -19.42
C ILE A 76 -12.44 -18.07 -20.81
N ASN A 77 -11.69 -17.00 -21.04
CA ASN A 77 -11.65 -16.35 -22.36
C ASN A 77 -11.03 -17.26 -23.43
N VAL A 78 -10.00 -18.03 -23.09
CA VAL A 78 -9.39 -19.02 -23.99
C VAL A 78 -10.32 -20.22 -24.20
N GLN A 79 -11.03 -20.66 -23.16
CA GLN A 79 -11.88 -21.85 -23.21
C GLN A 79 -13.26 -21.62 -23.84
N ASN A 80 -13.83 -20.43 -23.68
CA ASN A 80 -15.01 -20.01 -24.45
C ASN A 80 -14.74 -20.00 -25.96
N ALA A 81 -13.48 -19.81 -26.37
CA ALA A 81 -13.08 -19.95 -27.76
C ALA A 81 -12.92 -21.42 -28.23
N ILE A 82 -12.85 -22.40 -27.31
CA ILE A 82 -12.47 -23.80 -27.61
C ILE A 82 -13.60 -24.81 -27.32
N GLN A 83 -14.74 -24.42 -26.71
CA GLN A 83 -15.91 -25.29 -26.45
C GLN A 83 -15.60 -26.65 -25.77
N ASN A 84 -14.62 -26.72 -24.87
CA ASN A 84 -14.29 -27.99 -24.21
C ASN A 84 -14.73 -28.05 -22.73
N ARG A 85 -15.63 -29.00 -22.40
CA ARG A 85 -16.28 -29.12 -21.09
C ARG A 85 -15.37 -29.66 -19.98
N ILE A 86 -14.23 -30.25 -20.35
CA ILE A 86 -13.24 -30.82 -19.42
C ILE A 86 -12.54 -29.71 -18.61
N ASP A 87 -12.52 -28.49 -19.12
CA ASP A 87 -11.83 -27.36 -18.52
C ASP A 87 -12.60 -26.69 -17.37
N ILE A 88 -13.92 -26.88 -17.32
CA ILE A 88 -14.77 -26.40 -16.20
C ILE A 88 -14.43 -27.14 -14.89
N ILE A 89 -14.10 -28.43 -14.98
CA ILE A 89 -13.73 -29.24 -13.80
C ILE A 89 -12.38 -28.77 -13.24
N LYS A 90 -11.44 -28.38 -14.10
CA LYS A 90 -10.15 -27.80 -13.68
C LYS A 90 -10.35 -26.48 -12.94
N VAL A 91 -11.17 -25.58 -13.47
CA VAL A 91 -11.51 -24.29 -12.80
C VAL A 91 -12.18 -24.52 -11.45
N LEU A 92 -13.13 -25.46 -11.37
CA LEU A 92 -13.77 -25.82 -10.11
C LEU A 92 -12.77 -26.39 -9.10
N SER A 93 -11.82 -27.22 -9.55
CA SER A 93 -10.79 -27.79 -8.68
C SER A 93 -9.83 -26.73 -8.14
N GLU A 94 -9.42 -25.76 -8.97
CA GLU A 94 -8.58 -24.65 -8.52
C GLU A 94 -9.34 -23.75 -7.54
N LEU A 95 -10.62 -23.48 -7.80
CA LEU A 95 -11.46 -22.70 -6.90
C LEU A 95 -11.63 -23.37 -5.53
N ALA A 96 -11.82 -24.70 -5.51
CA ALA A 96 -11.89 -25.48 -4.27
C ALA A 96 -10.57 -25.45 -3.49
N LEU A 97 -9.44 -25.49 -4.19
CA LEU A 97 -8.11 -25.44 -3.60
C LEU A 97 -7.80 -24.05 -3.02
N ILE A 98 -8.25 -22.99 -3.69
CA ILE A 98 -8.22 -21.62 -3.15
C ILE A 98 -9.05 -21.53 -1.86
N ARG A 99 -10.27 -22.06 -1.85
CA ARG A 99 -11.13 -22.05 -0.65
C ARG A 99 -10.47 -22.77 0.53
N SER A 100 -9.93 -23.97 0.31
CA SER A 100 -9.22 -24.73 1.34
C SER A 100 -8.01 -23.97 1.92
N ASN A 101 -7.23 -23.30 1.06
CA ASN A 101 -6.11 -22.48 1.53
C ASN A 101 -6.54 -21.25 2.33
N LEU A 102 -7.68 -20.65 2.00
CA LEU A 102 -8.24 -19.55 2.77
C LEU A 102 -8.75 -20.00 4.14
N ASP A 103 -9.42 -21.15 4.19
CA ASP A 103 -9.89 -21.74 5.44
C ASP A 103 -8.70 -22.07 6.36
N ASN A 104 -7.62 -22.67 5.83
CA ASN A 104 -6.40 -22.95 6.59
C ASN A 104 -5.72 -21.68 7.12
N LEU A 105 -5.69 -20.59 6.34
CA LEU A 105 -5.10 -19.32 6.77
C LEU A 105 -5.96 -18.63 7.84
N LEU A 106 -7.29 -18.73 7.74
CA LEU A 106 -8.20 -18.25 8.77
C LEU A 106 -8.01 -19.07 10.05
N GLU A 107 -8.01 -20.40 9.97
CA GLU A 107 -7.77 -21.27 11.12
C GLU A 107 -6.42 -20.98 11.80
N ALA A 108 -5.35 -20.81 11.02
CA ALA A 108 -4.04 -20.44 11.58
C ALA A 108 -4.06 -19.07 12.29
N GLN A 109 -4.83 -18.10 11.77
CA GLN A 109 -4.93 -16.77 12.37
C GLN A 109 -5.84 -16.73 13.62
N TYR A 110 -6.87 -17.59 13.70
CA TYR A 110 -7.74 -17.72 14.87
C TYR A 110 -7.12 -18.60 15.96
N ALA A 111 -6.38 -19.65 15.60
CA ALA A 111 -5.66 -20.51 16.54
C ALA A 111 -4.56 -19.76 17.33
N ASP A 112 -3.89 -18.78 16.69
CA ASP A 112 -2.89 -17.93 17.36
C ASP A 112 -3.54 -16.97 18.38
N LYS A 113 -4.78 -16.53 18.13
CA LYS A 113 -5.53 -15.65 19.06
C LYS A 113 -6.06 -16.37 20.30
N ASP A 114 -6.33 -17.67 20.23
CA ASP A 114 -6.77 -18.47 21.38
C ASP A 114 -5.61 -18.89 22.29
N LEU A 115 -4.35 -18.74 21.86
CA LEU A 115 -3.15 -18.91 22.71
C LEU A 115 -2.74 -17.63 23.46
N GLN A 116 -3.37 -16.48 23.19
CA GLN A 116 -3.04 -15.18 23.79
C GLN A 116 -4.10 -14.69 24.80
N LYS A 117 -4.97 -15.59 25.30
CA LYS A 117 -5.89 -15.33 26.41
C LYS A 117 -5.45 -16.04 27.69
#